data_AF-A0A212AB37-F1
#
_entry.id   AF-A0A212AB37-F1
#
_cell.length_a   1.000
_cell.length_b   1.000
_cell.length_c   1.000
_cell.angle_alpha   90.00
_cell.angle_beta   90.00
_cell.angle_gamma   90.00
#
_symmetry.space_group_name_H-M   'P 1'
#
loop_
_entity.id
_entity.type
_entity.pdbx_description
1 polymer ?
#
loop_
_entity_poly.entity_id
_entity_poly.type
_entity_poly.pdbx_seq_one_letter_code
_entity_poly.pdbx_strand_id
1 'polypeptide(L)'
;MATIHVSDTEGLLAALKSAAGGDTIVLADGDYGALNLKGRYGPNVLPYDSPVTITSATPGGARFETVTIRDAQNLTFDQVTMTGEFRASFSSNIAVTNSGRVAKA
;
A
#
# COMPACT_ATOMS: atom_id res chain seq x y z
N MET A 1 -4.92 -13.54 -9.29
CA MET A 1 -4.07 -12.44 -9.76
C MET A 1 -4.84 -11.61 -10.77
N ALA A 2 -5.42 -10.52 -10.26
CA ALA A 2 -6.01 -9.44 -11.01
C ALA A 2 -5.13 -8.19 -10.91
N THR A 3 -5.30 -7.29 -11.87
CA THR A 3 -4.74 -5.93 -11.84
C THR A 3 -5.88 -4.96 -11.61
N ILE A 4 -5.82 -4.18 -10.53
CA ILE A 4 -6.89 -3.26 -10.09
C ILE A 4 -6.34 -1.84 -10.17
N HIS A 5 -6.95 -0.98 -10.98
CA HIS A 5 -6.52 0.41 -11.11
C HIS A 5 -7.33 1.33 -10.20
N VAL A 6 -6.67 2.20 -9.45
CA VAL A 6 -7.30 3.14 -8.52
C VAL A 6 -6.68 4.53 -8.66
N SER A 7 -7.47 5.57 -8.52
CA SER A 7 -7.03 6.97 -8.68
C SER A 7 -6.98 7.77 -7.39
N ASP A 8 -7.41 7.17 -6.27
CA ASP A 8 -7.51 7.84 -4.99
C ASP A 8 -7.45 6.85 -3.82
N THR A 9 -7.39 7.40 -2.61
CA THR A 9 -7.24 6.63 -1.37
C THR A 9 -8.47 5.80 -1.05
N GLU A 10 -9.67 6.28 -1.37
CA GLU A 10 -10.90 5.52 -1.13
C GLU A 10 -10.94 4.27 -2.01
N GLY A 11 -10.61 4.42 -3.30
CA GLY A 11 -10.45 3.33 -4.25
C GLY A 11 -9.37 2.34 -3.83
N LEU A 12 -8.21 2.81 -3.34
CA LEU A 12 -7.17 1.94 -2.78
C LEU A 12 -7.70 1.11 -1.60
N LEU A 13 -8.38 1.73 -0.64
CA LEU A 13 -8.94 1.02 0.51
C LEU A 13 -10.03 0.03 0.09
N ALA A 14 -10.87 0.38 -0.89
CA ALA A 14 -11.87 -0.55 -1.45
C ALA A 14 -11.20 -1.73 -2.14
N ALA A 15 -10.17 -1.48 -2.97
CA ALA A 15 -9.41 -2.52 -3.66
C ALA A 15 -8.73 -3.48 -2.67
N LEU A 16 -8.11 -2.97 -1.60
CA LEU A 16 -7.49 -3.80 -0.55
C LEU A 16 -8.51 -4.71 0.13
N LYS A 17 -9.75 -4.26 0.37
CA LYS A 17 -10.81 -5.09 0.95
C LYS A 17 -11.30 -6.19 0.02
N SER A 18 -11.12 -6.05 -1.28
CA SER A 18 -11.55 -7.06 -2.28
C SER A 18 -10.41 -7.91 -2.84
N ALA A 19 -9.16 -7.49 -2.66
CA ALA A 19 -8.00 -8.16 -3.23
C ALA A 19 -7.80 -9.56 -2.65
N ALA A 20 -7.28 -10.46 -3.49
CA ALA A 20 -6.77 -11.76 -3.10
C ALA A 20 -5.24 -11.77 -3.16
N GLY A 21 -4.61 -12.71 -2.45
CA GLY A 21 -3.16 -12.88 -2.51
C GLY A 21 -2.67 -13.08 -3.95
N GLY A 22 -1.62 -12.34 -4.32
CA GLY A 22 -1.05 -12.31 -5.66
C GLY A 22 -1.63 -11.23 -6.56
N ASP A 23 -2.63 -10.45 -6.13
CA ASP A 23 -3.16 -9.33 -6.91
C ASP A 23 -2.23 -8.10 -6.90
N THR A 24 -2.38 -7.26 -7.93
CA THR A 24 -1.67 -5.99 -8.06
C THR A 24 -2.64 -4.83 -8.12
N ILE A 25 -2.48 -3.86 -7.22
CA ILE A 25 -3.22 -2.60 -7.20
C ILE A 25 -2.32 -1.51 -7.78
N VAL A 26 -2.72 -0.93 -8.90
CA VAL A 26 -1.99 0.12 -9.63
C VAL A 26 -2.60 1.48 -9.30
N LEU A 27 -1.79 2.33 -8.67
CA LEU A 27 -2.13 3.68 -8.27
C LEU A 27 -1.89 4.66 -9.42
N ALA A 28 -2.85 5.50 -9.76
CA ALA A 28 -2.59 6.65 -10.62
C ALA A 28 -1.60 7.62 -9.93
N ASP A 29 -0.96 8.48 -10.71
CA ASP A 29 -0.09 9.51 -10.15
C ASP A 29 -0.91 10.49 -9.30
N GLY A 30 -0.41 10.81 -8.10
CA GLY A 30 -1.16 11.64 -7.16
C GLY A 30 -0.72 11.48 -5.70
N ASP A 31 -1.34 12.30 -4.85
CA ASP A 31 -1.13 12.26 -3.40
C ASP A 31 -2.24 11.45 -2.72
N TYR A 32 -1.85 10.38 -2.04
CA TYR A 32 -2.71 9.49 -1.27
C TYR A 32 -2.68 9.81 0.23
N GLY A 33 -1.95 10.85 0.64
CA GLY A 33 -1.92 11.35 2.01
C GLY A 33 -1.42 10.31 3.01
N ALA A 34 -2.04 10.29 4.19
CA ALA A 34 -1.74 9.33 5.24
C ALA A 34 -2.52 8.02 5.05
N LEU A 35 -1.81 6.92 4.82
CA LEU A 35 -2.38 5.59 4.70
C LEU A 35 -2.33 4.84 6.03
N ASN A 36 -3.50 4.45 6.54
CA ASN A 36 -3.66 3.71 7.79
C ASN A 36 -4.30 2.34 7.53
N LEU A 37 -3.48 1.31 7.51
CA LEU A 37 -3.87 -0.07 7.25
C LEU A 37 -3.98 -0.85 8.57
N LYS A 38 -5.16 -1.46 8.78
CA LYS A 38 -5.45 -2.31 9.93
C LYS A 38 -5.97 -3.65 9.42
N GLY A 39 -5.25 -4.73 9.74
CA GLY A 39 -5.53 -6.10 9.29
C GLY A 39 -6.50 -6.85 10.20
N ARG A 40 -6.02 -7.86 10.95
CA ARG A 40 -6.79 -8.86 11.73
C ARG A 40 -8.01 -8.34 12.50
N TYR A 41 -7.95 -7.11 13.01
CA TYR A 41 -9.03 -6.47 13.79
C TYR A 41 -9.53 -5.15 13.17
N GLY A 42 -9.17 -4.90 11.91
CA GLY A 42 -9.44 -3.66 11.20
C GLY A 42 -10.30 -3.86 9.95
N PRO A 43 -10.83 -2.76 9.38
CA PRO A 43 -11.79 -2.83 8.30
C PRO A 43 -11.17 -2.86 6.89
N ASN A 44 -9.85 -2.65 6.76
CA ASN A 44 -9.26 -2.16 5.50
C ASN A 44 -8.28 -3.11 4.81
N VAL A 45 -7.79 -4.14 5.49
CA VAL A 45 -6.88 -5.13 4.91
C VAL A 45 -7.28 -6.51 5.37
N LEU A 46 -7.36 -7.45 4.43
CA LEU A 46 -7.67 -8.84 4.71
C LEU A 46 -6.40 -9.65 5.02
N PRO A 47 -6.51 -10.80 5.71
CA PRO A 47 -5.39 -11.73 5.83
C PRO A 47 -5.15 -12.41 4.48
N TYR A 48 -4.21 -11.90 3.68
CA TYR A 48 -3.85 -12.52 2.41
C TYR A 48 -2.95 -13.74 2.62
N ASP A 49 -3.13 -14.79 1.81
CA ASP A 49 -2.28 -16.00 1.85
C ASP A 49 -0.95 -15.83 1.11
N SER A 50 -0.88 -14.83 0.20
CA SER A 50 0.31 -14.46 -0.56
C SER A 50 0.33 -12.94 -0.81
N PRO A 51 1.46 -12.34 -1.24
CA PRO A 51 1.61 -10.90 -1.33
C PRO A 51 0.58 -10.22 -2.24
N VAL A 52 -0.06 -9.16 -1.75
CA VAL A 52 -0.75 -8.16 -2.58
C VAL A 52 0.23 -7.02 -2.85
N THR A 53 0.41 -6.67 -4.12
CA THR A 53 1.34 -5.62 -4.54
C THR A 53 0.59 -4.32 -4.77
N ILE A 54 1.04 -3.24 -4.15
CA ILE A 54 0.55 -1.87 -4.34
C ILE A 54 1.66 -1.12 -5.08
N THR A 55 1.40 -0.68 -6.31
CA THR A 55 2.43 -0.07 -7.17
C THR A 55 1.93 1.19 -7.87
N SER A 56 2.82 2.13 -8.18
CA SER A 56 2.47 3.31 -8.98
C SER A 56 2.40 2.98 -10.47
N ALA A 57 1.47 3.61 -11.20
CA ALA A 57 1.38 3.54 -12.65
C ALA A 57 2.64 4.13 -13.31
N THR A 58 3.11 5.27 -12.82
CA THR A 58 4.42 5.84 -13.14
C THR A 58 5.36 5.63 -11.95
N PRO A 59 6.61 5.13 -12.13
CA PRO A 59 7.60 5.03 -11.06
C PRO A 59 7.71 6.29 -10.19
N GLY A 60 7.37 6.17 -8.90
CA GLY A 60 7.39 7.26 -7.92
C GLY A 60 6.21 8.26 -8.02
N GLY A 61 5.27 8.05 -8.94
CA GLY A 61 4.15 8.95 -9.23
C GLY A 61 3.06 8.96 -8.15
N ALA A 62 2.83 7.84 -7.46
CA ALA A 62 1.93 7.81 -6.30
C ALA A 62 2.72 8.10 -5.02
N ARG A 63 2.24 9.08 -4.25
CA ARG A 63 2.88 9.60 -3.05
C ARG A 63 2.06 9.32 -1.81
N PHE A 64 2.74 8.87 -0.75
CA PHE A 64 2.21 8.78 0.60
C PHE A 64 2.94 9.75 1.54
N GLU A 65 2.19 10.44 2.38
CA GLU A 65 2.74 11.22 3.48
C GLU A 65 3.24 10.30 4.60
N THR A 66 2.37 9.44 5.10
CA THR A 66 2.73 8.42 6.10
C THR A 66 2.07 7.09 5.76
N VAL A 67 2.71 6.00 6.12
CA VAL A 67 2.14 4.66 5.97
C VAL A 67 2.26 3.94 7.30
N THR A 68 1.12 3.68 7.93
CA THR A 68 1.04 2.91 9.17
C THR A 68 0.29 1.61 8.91
N ILE A 69 0.92 0.49 9.21
CA ILE A 69 0.40 -0.86 9.02
C ILE A 69 0.37 -1.55 10.37
N ARG A 70 -0.77 -2.11 10.74
CA ARG A 70 -0.93 -2.82 12.00
C ARG A 70 -1.71 -4.12 11.82
N ASP A 71 -1.20 -5.19 12.44
CA ASP A 71 -1.83 -6.51 12.47
C ASP A 71 -2.16 -7.06 11.06
N ALA A 72 -1.30 -6.80 10.07
CA ALA A 72 -1.50 -7.20 8.67
C ALA A 72 -0.35 -8.09 8.15
N GLN A 73 -0.56 -8.76 7.02
CA GLN A 73 0.47 -9.59 6.41
C GLN A 73 0.46 -9.51 4.89
N ASN A 74 1.57 -9.88 4.26
CA ASN A 74 1.66 -10.11 2.82
C ASN A 74 1.28 -8.87 1.98
N LEU A 75 1.96 -7.75 2.26
CA LEU A 75 1.81 -6.51 1.51
C LEU A 75 3.15 -6.07 0.94
N THR A 76 3.17 -5.69 -0.33
CA THR A 76 4.33 -5.08 -0.99
C THR A 76 3.96 -3.70 -1.48
N PHE A 77 4.74 -2.69 -1.10
CA PHE A 77 4.70 -1.36 -1.71
C PHE A 77 5.84 -1.27 -2.71
N ASP A 78 5.54 -1.09 -3.98
CA ASP A 78 6.50 -1.07 -5.07
C ASP A 78 6.43 0.24 -5.87
N GLN A 79 7.57 0.84 -6.24
CA GLN A 79 7.60 2.05 -7.09
C GLN A 79 6.77 3.24 -6.55
N VAL A 80 6.55 3.34 -5.24
CA VAL A 80 5.83 4.47 -4.61
C VAL A 80 6.80 5.47 -3.99
N THR A 81 6.32 6.67 -3.72
CA THR A 81 7.08 7.69 -3.00
C THR A 81 6.54 7.86 -1.58
N MET A 82 7.40 7.77 -0.57
CA MET A 82 7.04 8.02 0.83
C MET A 82 7.78 9.25 1.35
N THR A 83 7.06 10.19 1.96
CA THR A 83 7.67 11.47 2.41
C THR A 83 7.82 11.58 3.93
N GLY A 84 7.10 10.74 4.68
CA GLY A 84 7.16 10.67 6.15
C GLY A 84 7.51 9.27 6.65
N GLU A 85 6.96 8.90 7.81
CA GLU A 85 7.24 7.62 8.46
C GLU A 85 6.52 6.46 7.74
N PHE A 86 7.25 5.37 7.53
CA PHE A 86 6.72 4.05 7.25
C PHE A 86 6.85 3.21 8.52
N ARG A 87 5.73 2.74 9.07
CA ARG A 87 5.70 1.91 10.27
C ARG A 87 4.81 0.69 10.05
N ALA A 88 5.39 -0.49 10.26
CA ALA A 88 4.64 -1.73 10.36
C ALA A 88 4.77 -2.29 11.79
N SER A 89 3.66 -2.62 12.44
CA SER A 89 3.62 -3.15 13.80
C SER A 89 2.76 -4.41 13.85
N PHE A 90 3.20 -5.43 14.58
CA PHE A 90 2.50 -6.73 14.65
C PHE A 90 2.17 -7.31 13.26
N SER A 91 3.02 -7.02 12.28
CA SER A 91 2.79 -7.34 10.87
C SER A 91 3.92 -8.22 10.36
N SER A 92 3.62 -9.09 9.40
CA SER A 92 4.57 -10.07 8.83
C SER A 92 4.62 -9.96 7.31
N ASN A 93 5.77 -10.26 6.72
CA ASN A 93 6.00 -10.23 5.27
C ASN A 93 5.52 -8.91 4.62
N ILE A 94 6.00 -7.80 5.15
CA ILE A 94 5.79 -6.45 4.61
C ILE A 94 7.04 -6.04 3.85
N ALA A 95 6.89 -5.68 2.57
CA ALA A 95 8.00 -5.27 1.72
C ALA A 95 7.80 -3.85 1.19
N VAL A 96 8.90 -3.13 1.07
CA VAL A 96 8.98 -1.85 0.33
C VAL A 96 10.09 -2.03 -0.69
N THR A 97 9.74 -2.02 -1.97
CA THR A 97 10.65 -2.32 -3.09
C THR A 97 10.67 -1.17 -4.07
N ASN A 98 11.84 -0.87 -4.64
CA ASN A 98 12.03 0.15 -5.67
C ASN A 98 11.34 1.51 -5.40
N SER A 99 11.17 1.85 -4.12
CA SER A 99 10.36 2.98 -3.69
C SER A 99 11.28 4.11 -3.23
N GLY A 100 10.87 5.35 -3.50
CA GLY A 100 11.62 6.54 -3.17
C GLY A 100 11.28 7.09 -1.79
N ARG A 101 12.24 7.75 -1.14
CA ARG A 101 12.01 8.62 0.02
C ARG A 101 12.35 10.06 -0.35
N VAL A 102 11.45 10.99 -0.09
CA VAL A 102 11.77 12.43 -0.19
C VAL A 102 12.21 12.89 1.20
N ALA A 103 13.45 13.36 1.34
CA ALA A 103 13.88 14.03 2.56
C ALA A 103 13.14 15.37 2.67
N LYS A 104 12.55 15.65 3.83
CA LYS A 104 12.01 16.99 4.12
C LYS A 104 13.19 17.95 4.11
N ALA A 105 13.19 18.90 3.18
CA ALA A 105 14.18 19.99 3.11
C ALA A 105 14.10 20.90 4.35
#